data_AF-A0A7V1EPP5-F1
#
_entry.id   AF-A0A7V1EPP5-F1
#
_cell.length_a   1.000
_cell.length_b   1.000
_cell.length_c   1.000
_cell.angle_alpha   90.00
_cell.angle_beta   90.00
_cell.angle_gamma   90.00
#
_symmetry.space_group_name_H-M   'P 1'
#
loop_
_entity.id
_entity.type
_entity.pdbx_description
1 polymer ?
#
loop_
_entity_poly.entity_id
_entity_poly.type
_entity_poly.pdbx_seq_one_letter_code
_entity_poly.pdbx_strand_id
1 'polypeptide(L)' 'MSAGQINHLVKMANEIALNMAAWGDEQAVAAQTGEHIEKFWTRAMREQLLDFWRAGGEDLRPVVCRVLASMDEEK' A
#
# COMPACT_ATOMS: atom_id res chain seq x y z
N MET A 1 15.78 -7.25 -9.17
CA MET A 1 14.53 -6.45 -9.17
C MET A 1 14.82 -5.11 -9.82
N SER A 2 13.97 -4.61 -10.72
CA SER A 2 14.20 -3.29 -11.29
C SER A 2 13.55 -2.22 -10.41
N ALA A 3 14.25 -1.12 -10.16
CA ALA A 3 13.71 0.02 -9.41
C ALA A 3 12.40 0.55 -10.04
N GLY A 4 12.20 0.37 -11.35
CA GLY A 4 10.98 0.79 -12.04
C GLY A 4 9.73 0.03 -11.60
N GLN A 5 9.85 -1.26 -11.27
CA GLN A 5 8.69 -2.05 -10.84
C GLN A 5 8.19 -1.61 -9.47
N ILE A 6 9.09 -1.40 -8.51
CA ILE A 6 8.68 -0.97 -7.17
C ILE A 6 8.11 0.46 -7.18
N ASN A 7 8.72 1.38 -7.94
CA ASN A 7 8.20 2.74 -8.09
C ASN A 7 6.78 2.75 -8.68
N HIS A 8 6.49 1.81 -9.59
CA HIS A 8 5.14 1.65 -10.12
C HIS A 8 4.15 1.16 -9.06
N LEU A 9 4.53 0.19 -8.23
CA LEU A 9 3.69 -0.28 -7.12
C LEU A 9 3.42 0.84 -6.10
N VAL A 10 4.46 1.59 -5.70
CA VAL A 10 4.32 2.76 -4.80
C VAL A 10 3.33 3.77 -5.37
N LYS A 11 3.49 4.13 -6.65
CA LYS A 11 2.58 5.04 -7.34
C LYS A 11 1.14 4.53 -7.31
N MET A 12 0.91 3.27 -7.69
CA MET A 12 -0.44 2.69 -7.70
C MET A 12 -1.05 2.66 -6.30
N ALA A 13 -0.30 2.25 -5.27
CA ALA A 13 -0.79 2.21 -3.90
C ALA A 13 -1.21 3.61 -3.41
N ASN A 14 -0.41 4.63 -3.72
CA ASN A 14 -0.72 6.02 -3.41
C ASN A 14 -1.96 6.54 -4.15
N GLU A 15 -2.13 6.18 -5.43
CA GLU A 15 -3.29 6.55 -6.24
C GLU A 15 -4.57 5.88 -5.74
N ILE A 16 -4.52 4.59 -5.35
CA ILE A 16 -5.63 3.89 -4.70
C ILE A 16 -6.03 4.63 -3.42
N ALA A 17 -5.06 4.90 -2.55
CA ALA A 17 -5.27 5.64 -1.31
C ALA A 17 -5.86 7.04 -1.53
N LEU A 18 -5.39 7.76 -2.56
CA LEU A 18 -5.91 9.08 -2.91
C LEU A 18 -7.37 9.00 -3.39
N ASN A 19 -7.71 8.00 -4.21
CA ASN A 19 -9.06 7.81 -4.70
C ASN A 19 -10.03 7.45 -3.54
N MET A 20 -9.59 6.63 -2.59
CA MET A 20 -10.38 6.29 -1.40
C MET A 20 -10.57 7.47 -0.45
N ALA A 21 -9.62 8.42 -0.40
CA ALA A 21 -9.69 9.60 0.46
C ALA A 21 -10.91 10.50 0.21
N ALA A 22 -11.53 10.43 -0.97
CA ALA A 22 -12.76 11.15 -1.27
C ALA A 22 -14.00 10.59 -0.52
N TRP A 23 -13.88 9.43 0.12
CA TRP A 23 -15.04 8.65 0.61
C TRP A 23 -15.08 8.44 2.12
N GLY A 24 -14.14 8.98 2.90
CA GLY A 24 -14.17 8.77 4.36
C GLY A 24 -13.03 9.40 5.15
N ASP A 25 -13.03 9.11 6.46
CA ASP A 25 -11.94 9.46 7.36
C ASP A 25 -10.70 8.58 7.14
N GLU A 26 -9.60 8.92 7.79
CA GLU A 26 -8.31 8.26 7.55
C GLU A 26 -8.32 6.76 7.88
N GLN A 27 -9.16 6.30 8.83
CA GLN A 27 -9.29 4.89 9.18
C GLN A 27 -10.07 4.14 8.11
N ALA A 28 -11.20 4.70 7.68
CA ALA A 28 -12.01 4.14 6.59
C ALA A 28 -11.21 4.07 5.28
N VAL A 29 -10.39 5.08 5.00
CA VAL A 29 -9.52 5.11 3.81
C VAL A 29 -8.45 4.03 3.88
N ALA A 30 -7.83 3.82 5.05
CA ALA A 30 -6.85 2.74 5.25
C ALA A 30 -7.49 1.37 5.02
N ALA A 31 -8.65 1.10 5.65
CA ALA A 31 -9.35 -0.17 5.51
C ALA A 31 -9.70 -0.47 4.04
N GLN A 32 -10.31 0.50 3.34
CA GLN A 32 -10.67 0.34 1.92
C GLN A 32 -9.44 0.17 1.01
N THR A 33 -8.35 0.88 1.30
CA THR A 33 -7.09 0.73 0.55
C THR A 33 -6.50 -0.66 0.75
N GLY A 34 -6.48 -1.15 1.99
CA GLY A 34 -6.03 -2.51 2.32
C GLY A 34 -6.84 -3.58 1.62
N GLU A 35 -8.17 -3.50 1.70
CA GLU A 35 -9.08 -4.45 1.05
C GLU A 35 -8.86 -4.47 -0.47
N HIS A 36 -8.69 -3.30 -1.09
CA HIS A 36 -8.42 -3.20 -2.52
C HIS A 36 -7.09 -3.86 -2.90
N ILE A 37 -6.01 -3.57 -2.17
CA ILE A 37 -4.69 -4.17 -2.42
C ILE A 37 -4.77 -5.69 -2.21
N GLU A 38 -5.41 -6.17 -1.16
CA GLU A 38 -5.54 -7.61 -0.90
C GLU A 38 -6.30 -8.33 -2.03
N LYS A 39 -7.42 -7.76 -2.47
CA LYS A 39 -8.32 -8.35 -3.46
C LYS A 39 -7.74 -8.36 -4.87
N PHE A 40 -7.04 -7.31 -5.28
CA PHE A 40 -6.63 -7.12 -6.67
C PHE A 40 -5.14 -7.37 -6.93
N TRP A 41 -4.29 -7.29 -5.90
CA TRP A 41 -2.86 -7.53 -6.09
C TRP A 41 -2.51 -8.98 -5.86
N THR A 42 -1.49 -9.45 -6.57
CA THR A 42 -0.90 -10.76 -6.30
C THR A 42 -0.11 -10.74 -4.99
N ARG A 43 0.08 -11.92 -4.39
CA ARG A 43 0.93 -12.06 -3.18
C ARG A 43 2.33 -11.46 -3.38
N ALA A 44 2.95 -11.71 -4.54
CA ALA A 44 4.28 -11.20 -4.85
C ALA A 44 4.34 -9.66 -4.89
N MET A 45 3.30 -8.99 -5.40
CA MET A 45 3.24 -7.52 -5.40
C MET A 45 3.14 -6.96 -3.98
N ARG A 46 2.34 -7.60 -3.11
CA ARG A 46 2.22 -7.20 -1.70
C ARG A 46 3.52 -7.40 -0.94
N GLU A 47 4.18 -8.54 -1.14
CA GLU A 47 5.49 -8.82 -0.54
C GLU A 47 6.56 -7.81 -1.00
N GLN A 48 6.61 -7.47 -2.29
CA GLN A 48 7.53 -6.45 -2.80
C GLN A 48 7.29 -5.08 -2.16
N LEU A 49 6.04 -4.67 -2.01
CA LEU A 49 5.70 -3.38 -1.41
C LEU A 49 6.01 -3.37 0.11
N LEU A 50 5.75 -4.47 0.81
CA LEU A 50 6.13 -4.66 2.21
C LEU A 50 7.65 -4.57 2.42
N ASP A 51 8.43 -5.28 1.59
CA ASP A 51 9.89 -5.26 1.69
C ASP A 51 10.48 -3.87 1.43
N PHE A 52 9.92 -3.13 0.46
CA PHE A 52 10.29 -1.73 0.20
C PHE A 52 9.95 -0.81 1.38
N TRP A 53 8.76 -0.98 1.98
CA TRP A 53 8.35 -0.20 3.14
C TRP A 53 9.26 -0.45 4.35
N ARG A 54 9.59 -1.71 4.63
CA ARG A 54 10.55 -2.09 5.69
C ARG A 54 11.95 -1.53 5.45
N ALA A 55 12.34 -1.31 4.20
CA ALA A 55 13.63 -0.70 3.83
C ALA A 55 13.65 0.85 3.93
N GLY A 56 12.53 1.48 4.29
CA GLY A 56 12.43 2.93 4.49
C GLY A 56 11.16 3.54 3.87
N GLY A 57 10.60 2.90 2.85
CA GLY A 57 9.27 3.24 2.32
C GLY A 57 9.15 4.66 1.76
N GLU A 58 10.19 5.14 1.08
CA GLU A 58 10.19 6.48 0.48
C GLU A 58 8.99 6.68 -0.46
N ASP A 59 8.45 7.90 -0.50
CA ASP A 59 7.28 8.30 -1.29
C ASP A 59 5.95 7.60 -0.95
N LEU A 60 5.87 6.72 0.06
CA LEU A 60 4.59 6.15 0.49
C LEU A 60 3.76 7.16 1.29
N ARG A 61 2.48 7.28 0.94
CA ARG A 61 1.53 8.09 1.72
C ARG A 61 1.31 7.47 3.10
N PRO A 62 1.06 8.27 4.16
CA PRO A 62 0.86 7.77 5.52
C PRO A 62 -0.20 6.68 5.63
N VAL A 63 -1.29 6.79 4.87
CA VAL A 63 -2.36 5.80 4.86
C VAL A 63 -1.93 4.46 4.26
N VAL A 64 -1.03 4.48 3.26
CA VAL A 64 -0.47 3.25 2.68
C VAL A 64 0.48 2.60 3.69
N CYS A 65 1.29 3.39 4.41
CA CYS A 65 2.12 2.86 5.49
C CYS A 65 1.30 2.17 6.59
N ARG A 66 0.12 2.69 6.93
CA ARG A 66 -0.78 2.04 7.90
C ARG A 66 -1.32 0.70 7.39
N VAL A 67 -1.70 0.63 6.12
CA VAL A 67 -2.12 -0.62 5.48
C VAL A 67 -0.99 -1.65 5.50
N LEU A 68 0.24 -1.22 5.20
CA LEU A 68 1.39 -2.11 5.20
C LEU A 68 1.72 -2.60 6.62
N ALA A 69 1.57 -1.75 7.63
CA ALA A 69 1.71 -2.15 9.03
C ALA A 69 0.69 -3.22 9.42
N SER A 70 -0.60 -3.06 9.08
CA SER A 70 -1.62 -4.08 9.40
C SER A 70 -1.37 -5.40 8.66
N MET A 71 -0.94 -5.34 7.39
CA MET A 71 -0.56 -6.54 6.62
C MET A 71 0.68 -7.25 7.18
N ASP A 72 1.57 -6.53 7.86
CA ASP A 72 2.77 -7.09 8.48
C ASP A 72 2.44 -7.84 9.77
N GLU A 73 1.49 -7.32 10.55
CA GLU A 73 1.02 -7.90 11.81
C GLU A 73 0.20 -9.18 11.62
N GLU A 74 -0.44 -9.36 10.46
CA GLU A 74 -1.26 -10.53 10.13
C GLU A 74 -0.48 -11.75 9.62
N LYS A 75 0.86 -11.67 9.50
CA LYS A 75 1.75 -12.76 9.07
C LYS A 75 2.29 -13.60 10.22
#